data_AF-A0A0F9F7K3-F1
#
_entry.id   AF-A0A0F9F7K3-F1
#
_cell.length_a   1.000
_cell.length_b   1.000
_cell.length_c   1.000
_cell.angle_alpha   90.00
_cell.angle_beta   90.00
_cell.angle_gamma   90.00
#
_symmetry.space_group_name_H-M   'P 1'
#
loop_
_entity.id
_entity.type
_entity.pdbx_description
1 polymer ?
#
loop_
_entity_poly.entity_id
_entity_poly.type
_entity_poly.pdbx_seq_one_letter_code
_entity_poly.pdbx_strand_id
1 'polypeptide(L)'
;MRGVQVSEIELGIDGGVAVKSLATIYEDGEVVGASYLASSLRKSVKARGPLTLESVVRLYNSGYYGASWVNKGRVYLKEGQEAPAGLRVKEGPRGGQYYETRAGRGRPLGKAPPDWTPKEGERVRVRYPGSRYNGRLAKVVGTTIETGTGFRGGDTHWATVEGIGDWKGGGYYNISKGQLVPAPYTAKEKKDLTARDILVQEFGKTSQRQLHQGFRTTYVDDGLEYNAFKTEAGPELWIRTEPAKDKPWMATKESAVSMEAFLKALPEMSTEALQAMKDNVRKIIFSPVGNPTDRKTSQQIGSKFTSAASMIMMSRIMHIYPKSKGVSEEALATVLTHETGHALDDEDSNLSVVYNHKRREFWADKPNMPTDDASVVAIEEAAGIPPHPRAWMDGWGAWRSYDLGTRDPDAYHYWRVLREEKPWNALSTAEQIAIRKSTNGTAPVSKYANTNEREYYAEAYAVYQEGRLPETHIMHEHFKNIERTR
;
A
#
# COMPACT_ATOMS: atom_id res chain seq x y z
N MET A 1 13.61 47.43 24.74
CA MET A 1 13.57 47.40 23.25
C MET A 1 12.34 46.61 22.85
N ARG A 2 11.46 47.15 21.98
CA ARG A 2 10.18 46.52 21.60
C ARG A 2 10.28 45.52 20.43
N GLY A 3 11.48 45.18 19.99
CA GLY A 3 11.73 44.25 18.89
C GLY A 3 13.12 43.60 18.94
N VAL A 4 13.29 42.49 18.22
CA VAL A 4 14.53 41.72 18.09
C VAL A 4 15.15 41.96 16.73
N GLN A 5 16.44 42.30 16.74
CA GLN A 5 17.24 42.40 15.52
C GLN A 5 17.80 41.02 15.16
N VAL A 6 17.56 40.62 13.92
CA VAL A 6 17.98 39.35 13.33
C VAL A 6 18.94 39.66 12.19
N SER A 7 20.16 39.15 12.29
CA SER A 7 21.21 39.31 11.28
C SER A 7 21.50 37.97 10.59
N GLU A 8 21.57 37.99 9.28
CA GLU A 8 22.21 36.95 8.48
C GLU A 8 23.71 37.23 8.42
N ILE A 9 24.51 36.25 8.78
CA ILE A 9 25.96 36.38 8.89
C ILE A 9 26.62 35.45 7.87
N GLU A 10 27.58 35.99 7.12
CA GLU A 10 28.44 35.26 6.19
C GLU A 10 29.86 35.21 6.77
N LEU A 11 30.43 34.02 6.84
CA LEU A 11 31.80 33.80 7.28
C LEU A 11 32.69 33.61 6.05
N GLY A 12 33.64 34.53 5.89
CA GLY A 12 34.69 34.45 4.89
C GLY A 12 35.55 33.21 5.09
N ILE A 13 36.22 32.80 4.01
CA ILE A 13 37.06 31.61 3.96
C ILE A 13 38.29 31.71 4.89
N ASP A 14 38.62 32.94 5.29
CA ASP A 14 39.67 33.35 6.23
C ASP A 14 39.18 33.42 7.70
N GLY A 15 37.91 33.15 7.95
CA GLY A 15 37.30 33.24 9.28
C GLY A 15 36.80 34.64 9.65
N GLY A 16 36.85 35.61 8.73
CA GLY A 16 36.24 36.93 8.92
C GLY A 16 34.71 36.84 8.94
N VAL A 17 34.06 37.51 9.90
CA VAL A 17 32.60 37.51 10.06
C VAL A 17 32.04 38.79 9.45
N ALA A 18 31.17 38.68 8.45
CA ALA A 18 30.47 39.81 7.84
C ALA A 18 28.94 39.66 7.97
N VAL A 19 28.23 40.73 8.31
CA VAL A 19 26.76 40.73 8.34
C VAL A 19 26.24 40.99 6.92
N LYS A 20 25.60 39.98 6.33
CA LYS A 20 25.10 40.02 4.95
C LYS A 20 23.76 40.74 4.84
N SER A 21 22.88 40.53 5.81
CA SER A 21 21.56 41.15 5.79
C SER A 21 20.99 41.25 7.20
N LEU A 22 20.10 42.21 7.43
CA LEU A 22 19.60 42.52 8.76
C LEU A 22 18.12 42.90 8.70
N ALA A 23 17.37 42.48 9.70
CA ALA A 23 15.94 42.76 9.83
C ALA A 23 15.58 42.87 11.31
N THR A 24 14.63 43.72 11.65
CA THR A 24 14.11 43.85 13.01
C THR A 24 12.64 43.44 13.01
N ILE A 25 12.25 42.57 13.94
CA ILE A 25 10.86 42.17 14.15
C ILE A 25 10.38 42.63 15.52
N TYR A 26 9.21 43.26 15.55
CA TYR A 26 8.56 43.78 16.75
C TYR A 26 7.50 42.80 17.26
N GLU A 27 7.14 42.92 18.54
CA GLU A 27 6.19 42.01 19.20
C GLU A 27 4.77 42.03 18.59
N ASP A 28 4.39 43.16 18.00
CA ASP A 28 3.13 43.33 17.26
C ASP A 28 3.15 42.67 15.87
N GLY A 29 4.27 42.06 15.48
CA GLY A 29 4.47 41.41 14.19
C GLY A 29 4.97 42.34 13.09
N GLU A 30 5.24 43.61 13.38
CA GLU A 30 5.88 44.50 12.40
C GLU A 30 7.31 44.03 12.09
N VAL A 31 7.66 43.95 10.80
CA VAL A 31 9.00 43.57 10.35
C VAL A 31 9.62 44.69 9.51
N VAL A 32 10.69 45.28 10.04
CA VAL A 32 11.44 46.39 9.45
C VAL A 32 12.75 45.88 8.83
N GLY A 33 12.99 46.24 7.58
CA GLY A 33 14.16 45.83 6.80
C GLY A 33 13.82 45.57 5.32
N ALA A 34 14.77 45.83 4.43
CA ALA A 34 14.61 45.65 2.98
C ALA A 34 15.24 44.34 2.46
N SER A 35 15.82 43.54 3.35
CA SER A 35 16.53 42.30 3.01
C SER A 35 15.57 41.16 2.62
N TYR A 36 16.09 40.16 1.90
CA TYR A 36 15.37 38.90 1.67
C TYR A 36 14.92 38.27 2.99
N LEU A 37 15.76 38.37 4.04
CA LEU A 37 15.44 37.96 5.40
C LEU A 37 14.17 38.66 5.94
N ALA A 38 14.06 39.98 5.79
CA ALA A 38 12.86 40.73 6.18
C ALA A 38 11.62 40.30 5.38
N SER A 39 11.77 40.05 4.08
CA SER A 39 10.67 39.56 3.24
C SER A 39 10.16 38.18 3.68
N SER A 40 11.07 37.26 4.03
CA SER A 40 10.73 35.93 4.54
C SER A 40 10.04 36.00 5.90
N LEU A 41 10.51 36.88 6.80
CA LEU A 41 9.90 37.13 8.10
C LEU A 41 8.46 37.64 7.97
N ARG A 42 8.19 38.59 7.06
CA ARG A 42 6.83 39.08 6.79
C ARG A 42 5.88 37.97 6.34
N LYS A 43 6.34 37.05 5.49
CA LYS A 43 5.53 35.90 5.05
C LYS A 43 5.18 34.99 6.23
N SER A 44 6.13 34.79 7.13
CA SER A 44 5.93 33.94 8.31
C SER A 44 4.94 34.55 9.30
N VAL A 45 5.04 35.86 9.58
CA VAL A 45 4.05 36.59 10.39
C VAL A 45 2.68 36.56 9.72
N LYS A 46 2.60 36.79 8.41
CA LYS A 46 1.33 36.75 7.67
C LYS A 46 0.63 35.38 7.75
N ALA A 47 1.41 34.29 7.75
CA ALA A 47 0.86 32.94 7.80
C ALA A 47 0.46 32.49 9.21
N ARG A 48 1.06 33.07 10.27
CA ARG A 48 0.95 32.54 11.65
C ARG A 48 0.44 33.54 12.67
N GLY A 49 0.21 34.79 12.27
CA GLY A 49 -0.08 35.90 13.18
C GLY A 49 1.19 36.47 13.82
N PRO A 50 1.06 37.50 14.69
CA PRO A 50 2.17 38.08 15.44
C PRO A 50 2.90 36.99 16.22
N LEU A 51 4.21 36.86 16.00
CA LEU A 51 5.02 35.87 16.69
C LEU A 51 5.56 36.49 17.98
N THR A 52 5.34 35.85 19.12
CA THR A 52 5.95 36.30 20.38
C THR A 52 7.48 36.29 20.26
N LEU A 53 8.14 37.24 20.91
CA LEU A 53 9.59 37.42 20.83
C LEU A 53 10.36 36.11 21.13
N GLU A 54 9.89 35.36 22.11
CA GLU A 54 10.43 34.06 22.52
C GLU A 54 10.23 32.98 21.45
N SER A 55 9.10 32.98 20.74
CA SER A 55 8.83 32.07 19.62
C SER A 55 9.73 32.37 18.42
N VAL A 56 10.01 33.64 18.15
CA VAL A 56 10.96 34.07 17.11
C VAL A 56 12.36 33.60 17.47
N VAL A 57 12.85 33.91 18.68
CA VAL A 57 14.18 33.48 19.14
C VAL A 57 14.31 31.95 19.08
N ARG A 58 13.27 31.22 19.50
CA ARG A 58 13.24 29.75 19.45
C ARG A 58 13.26 29.21 18.02
N LEU A 59 12.46 29.75 17.10
CA LEU A 59 12.46 29.34 15.68
C LEU A 59 13.83 29.53 15.02
N TYR A 60 14.54 30.59 15.38
CA TYR A 60 15.83 30.92 14.79
C TYR A 60 17.00 30.18 15.46
N ASN A 61 16.96 29.96 16.78
CA ASN A 61 17.94 29.13 17.50
C ASN A 61 17.76 27.62 17.28
N SER A 62 16.56 27.15 16.89
CA SER A 62 16.30 25.73 16.60
C SER A 62 16.64 25.31 15.15
N GLY A 63 17.40 26.13 14.42
CA GLY A 63 18.06 25.71 13.19
C GLY A 63 17.24 25.84 11.90
N TYR A 64 16.05 26.48 11.93
CA TYR A 64 15.28 26.68 10.70
C TYR A 64 15.88 27.76 9.78
N TYR A 65 16.67 28.70 10.33
CA TYR A 65 17.44 29.68 9.55
C TYR A 65 18.82 30.08 10.17
N GLY A 66 19.21 29.54 11.33
CA GLY A 66 20.48 29.86 12.02
C GLY A 66 21.55 28.76 12.02
N ALA A 67 21.34 27.63 11.34
CA ALA A 67 22.31 26.51 11.34
C ALA A 67 22.38 25.69 10.04
N SER A 68 21.76 26.16 8.95
CA SER A 68 22.25 25.79 7.61
C SER A 68 23.46 26.72 7.40
N TRP A 69 24.71 26.32 7.61
CA TRP A 69 25.46 25.29 6.90
C TRP A 69 26.69 24.91 7.74
N VAL A 70 26.49 24.43 8.98
CA VAL A 70 27.64 24.00 9.82
C VAL A 70 27.95 22.54 9.53
N ASN A 71 29.14 22.28 9.00
CA ASN A 71 29.62 21.01 8.43
C ASN A 71 29.75 19.81 9.40
N LYS A 72 29.10 19.81 10.59
CA LYS A 72 28.98 18.68 11.53
C LYS A 72 27.70 18.83 12.40
N GLY A 73 26.65 18.06 12.13
CA GLY A 73 25.42 18.08 12.93
C GLY A 73 25.43 16.98 14.01
N ARG A 74 25.25 17.35 15.28
CA ARG A 74 25.07 16.40 16.40
C ARG A 74 23.63 15.89 16.42
N VAL A 75 23.43 14.58 16.32
CA VAL A 75 22.12 13.91 16.39
C VAL A 75 22.04 13.13 17.69
N TYR A 76 21.12 13.54 18.57
CA TYR A 76 20.88 12.87 19.85
C TYR A 76 19.99 11.63 19.68
N LEU A 77 20.40 10.52 20.30
CA LEU A 77 19.67 9.26 20.32
C LEU A 77 18.63 9.29 21.44
N LYS A 78 17.39 8.90 21.10
CA LYS A 78 16.37 8.59 22.12
C LYS A 78 16.58 7.18 22.66
N GLU A 79 15.98 6.90 23.81
CA GLU A 79 15.97 5.55 24.39
C GLU A 79 15.46 4.52 23.37
N GLY A 80 16.24 3.46 23.16
CA GLY A 80 15.96 2.42 22.16
C GLY A 80 16.32 2.74 20.70
N GLN A 81 16.90 3.91 20.41
CA GLN A 81 17.43 4.25 19.08
C GLN A 81 18.93 3.98 18.96
N GLU A 82 19.38 3.68 17.74
CA GLU A 82 20.78 3.33 17.46
C GLU A 82 21.39 4.23 16.38
N ALA A 83 22.68 4.53 16.55
CA ALA A 83 23.41 5.33 15.58
C ALA A 83 23.63 4.56 14.26
N PRO A 84 23.63 5.26 13.12
CA PRO A 84 23.97 4.71 11.82
C PRO A 84 25.39 4.12 11.77
N ALA A 85 25.58 3.20 10.83
CA ALA A 85 26.84 2.55 10.52
C ALA A 85 28.09 3.45 10.58
N GLY A 86 29.11 3.05 11.35
CA GLY A 86 30.43 3.69 11.36
C GLY A 86 30.49 5.08 12.02
N LEU A 87 29.42 5.52 12.68
CA LEU A 87 29.38 6.80 13.40
C LEU A 87 29.61 6.57 14.89
N ARG A 88 30.56 7.33 15.46
CA ARG A 88 30.94 7.21 16.87
C ARG A 88 29.93 7.96 17.74
N VAL A 89 29.32 7.23 18.66
CA VAL A 89 28.44 7.79 19.70
C VAL A 89 29.30 8.42 20.79
N LYS A 90 28.90 9.59 21.27
CA LYS A 90 29.51 10.37 22.34
C LYS A 90 28.43 10.74 23.36
N GLU A 91 28.83 10.96 24.60
CA GLU A 91 27.92 11.45 25.63
C GLU A 91 27.88 12.98 25.61
N GLY A 92 26.66 13.52 25.62
CA GLY A 92 26.39 14.95 25.54
C GLY A 92 26.65 15.67 26.86
N PRO A 93 26.99 16.96 26.83
CA PRO A 93 27.30 17.76 28.02
C PRO A 93 26.11 17.98 28.99
N ARG A 94 24.92 17.47 28.67
CA ARG A 94 23.70 17.57 29.51
C ARG A 94 23.10 16.19 29.86
N GLY A 95 23.87 15.12 29.67
CA GLY A 95 23.36 13.74 29.75
C GLY A 95 22.59 13.34 28.50
N GLY A 96 22.89 12.16 27.95
CA GLY A 96 22.28 11.63 26.72
C GLY A 96 23.30 11.36 25.61
N GLN A 97 23.07 10.32 24.82
CA GLN A 97 23.98 9.86 23.78
C GLN A 97 23.71 10.57 22.45
N TYR A 98 24.75 10.96 21.72
CA TYR A 98 24.64 11.60 20.40
C TYR A 98 25.75 11.13 19.45
N TYR A 99 25.53 11.24 18.14
CA TYR A 99 26.57 11.03 17.12
C TYR A 99 26.69 12.23 16.20
N GLU A 100 27.88 12.44 15.62
CA GLU A 100 28.13 13.55 14.69
C GLU A 100 27.99 13.07 13.25
N THR A 101 27.16 13.77 12.46
CA THR A 101 26.95 13.48 11.03
C THR A 101 27.60 14.55 10.17
N ARG A 102 28.13 14.13 9.01
CA ARG A 102 28.25 15.01 7.83
C ARG A 102 26.95 14.89 7.04
N ALA A 103 26.51 15.99 6.44
CA ALA A 103 25.23 16.11 5.75
C ALA A 103 24.87 14.84 4.93
N GLY A 104 23.74 14.21 5.26
CA GLY A 104 23.15 13.12 4.48
C GLY A 104 23.28 11.69 5.02
N ARG A 105 24.03 11.44 6.11
CA ARG A 105 24.11 10.08 6.70
C ARG A 105 23.32 9.93 8.00
N GLY A 106 22.16 9.31 7.84
CA GLY A 106 21.56 8.43 8.84
C GLY A 106 20.62 9.10 9.82
N ARG A 107 19.33 8.85 9.62
CA ARG A 107 18.32 8.89 10.68
C ARG A 107 18.46 7.61 11.52
N PRO A 108 18.22 7.66 12.84
CA PRO A 108 18.16 6.45 13.65
C PRO A 108 17.04 5.53 13.11
N LEU A 109 17.34 4.24 12.98
CA LEU A 109 16.33 3.23 12.62
C LEU A 109 15.49 2.92 13.86
N GLY A 110 14.16 2.84 13.68
CA GLY A 110 13.26 2.34 14.70
C GLY A 110 13.37 0.81 14.86
N LYS A 111 12.64 0.24 15.81
CA LYS A 111 12.41 -1.21 15.88
C LYS A 111 11.32 -1.59 14.87
N ALA A 112 11.37 -2.82 14.36
CA ALA A 112 10.24 -3.39 13.63
C ALA A 112 9.02 -3.52 14.56
N PRO A 113 7.79 -3.46 14.02
CA PRO A 113 6.59 -3.84 14.77
C PRO A 113 6.74 -5.25 15.37
N PRO A 114 6.23 -5.52 16.59
CA PRO A 114 6.43 -6.80 17.27
C PRO A 114 5.85 -8.02 16.54
N ASP A 115 4.84 -7.79 15.70
CA ASP A 115 4.05 -8.75 14.94
C ASP A 115 4.44 -8.81 13.45
N TRP A 116 5.41 -8.00 13.02
CA TRP A 116 5.82 -7.96 11.63
C TRP A 116 6.80 -9.09 11.28
N THR A 117 6.44 -9.86 10.26
CA THR A 117 7.33 -10.83 9.62
C THR A 117 7.51 -10.44 8.15
N PRO A 118 8.76 -10.22 7.68
CA PRO A 118 9.01 -9.86 6.30
C PRO A 118 8.56 -10.98 5.35
N LYS A 119 7.90 -10.63 4.25
CA LYS A 119 7.52 -11.55 3.18
C LYS A 119 8.53 -11.55 2.03
N GLU A 120 8.61 -12.63 1.27
CA GLU A 120 9.42 -12.66 0.05
C GLU A 120 8.98 -11.56 -0.91
N GLY A 121 9.95 -10.85 -1.50
CA GLY A 121 9.71 -9.66 -2.32
C GLY A 121 9.60 -8.35 -1.53
N GLU A 122 9.44 -8.39 -0.21
CA GLU A 122 9.26 -7.20 0.61
C GLU A 122 10.54 -6.35 0.69
N ARG A 123 10.36 -5.03 0.66
CA ARG A 123 11.44 -4.05 0.81
C ARG A 123 11.69 -3.77 2.30
N VAL A 124 12.92 -3.99 2.73
CA VAL A 124 13.32 -3.85 4.13
C VAL A 124 14.56 -2.96 4.29
N ARG A 125 14.81 -2.47 5.50
CA ARG A 125 16.11 -1.89 5.89
C ARG A 125 16.83 -2.86 6.82
N VAL A 126 18.12 -3.04 6.57
CA VAL A 126 19.00 -3.82 7.44
C VAL A 126 19.25 -3.03 8.73
N ARG A 127 19.00 -3.67 9.87
CA ARG A 127 19.37 -3.18 11.20
C ARG A 127 20.46 -4.06 11.78
N TYR A 128 21.71 -3.64 11.60
CA TYR A 128 22.87 -4.36 12.14
C TYR A 128 23.87 -3.36 12.73
N PRO A 129 23.73 -3.02 14.03
CA PRO A 129 24.52 -1.98 14.67
C PRO A 129 26.03 -2.16 14.47
N GLY A 130 26.74 -1.07 14.19
CA GLY A 130 28.19 -1.08 13.95
C GLY A 130 28.61 -1.58 12.56
N SER A 131 27.73 -2.19 11.76
CA SER A 131 28.06 -2.62 10.40
C SER A 131 27.87 -1.51 9.37
N ARG A 132 28.72 -1.49 8.34
CA ARG A 132 28.62 -0.59 7.17
C ARG A 132 27.31 -0.70 6.38
N TYR A 133 26.55 -1.77 6.62
CA TYR A 133 25.27 -2.04 5.96
C TYR A 133 24.06 -1.59 6.78
N ASN A 134 24.24 -1.12 8.02
CA ASN A 134 23.14 -0.62 8.85
C ASN A 134 22.39 0.52 8.14
N GLY A 135 21.06 0.38 8.01
CA GLY A 135 20.13 1.31 7.38
C GLY A 135 20.03 1.21 5.86
N ARG A 136 20.81 0.33 5.23
CA ARG A 136 20.72 0.09 3.78
C ARG A 136 19.44 -0.67 3.45
N LEU A 137 18.87 -0.34 2.29
CA LEU A 137 17.74 -1.04 1.72
C LEU A 137 18.15 -2.42 1.25
N ALA A 138 17.23 -3.36 1.35
CA ALA A 138 17.34 -4.72 0.83
C ALA A 138 15.97 -5.21 0.37
N LYS A 139 15.97 -6.29 -0.41
CA LYS A 139 14.77 -7.03 -0.82
C LYS A 139 14.84 -8.41 -0.21
N VAL A 140 13.76 -8.89 0.39
CA VAL A 140 13.67 -10.25 0.91
C VAL A 140 13.55 -11.22 -0.27
N VAL A 141 14.38 -12.25 -0.30
CA VAL A 141 14.40 -13.28 -1.36
C VAL A 141 14.09 -14.68 -0.81
N GLY A 142 13.80 -14.77 0.48
CA GLY A 142 13.36 -16.01 1.11
C GLY A 142 13.32 -15.85 2.62
N THR A 143 12.47 -16.65 3.27
CA THR A 143 12.39 -16.73 4.72
C THR A 143 12.48 -18.18 5.16
N THR A 144 13.27 -18.45 6.19
CA THR A 144 13.42 -19.79 6.75
C THR A 144 13.16 -19.76 8.24
N ILE A 145 12.46 -20.79 8.73
CA ILE A 145 12.31 -21.06 10.15
C ILE A 145 13.25 -22.23 10.44
N GLU A 146 14.32 -21.97 11.18
CA GLU A 146 15.17 -23.04 11.69
C GLU A 146 14.62 -23.50 13.04
N THR A 147 13.94 -24.65 13.04
CA THR A 147 13.60 -25.41 14.26
C THR A 147 14.79 -26.29 14.61
N GLY A 148 15.33 -26.11 15.82
CA GLY A 148 16.72 -26.45 16.13
C GLY A 148 17.09 -27.94 16.05
N THR A 149 18.07 -28.27 15.21
CA THR A 149 19.15 -29.23 15.53
C THR A 149 20.56 -28.72 15.16
N GLY A 150 20.69 -27.49 14.63
CA GLY A 150 21.96 -26.87 14.25
C GLY A 150 22.63 -26.02 15.34
N PHE A 151 23.85 -25.54 15.05
CA PHE A 151 24.79 -24.78 15.90
C PHE A 151 24.24 -23.47 16.53
N ARG A 152 22.95 -23.17 16.35
CA ARG A 152 22.26 -21.95 16.79
C ARG A 152 20.90 -22.37 17.35
N GLY A 153 20.84 -22.65 18.65
CA GLY A 153 19.61 -23.09 19.31
C GLY A 153 18.53 -22.01 19.42
N GLY A 154 17.27 -22.44 19.32
CA GLY A 154 16.04 -21.64 19.45
C GLY A 154 15.29 -21.47 18.12
N ASP A 155 13.95 -21.47 18.17
CA ASP A 155 13.10 -21.16 17.01
C ASP A 155 13.41 -19.75 16.54
N THR A 156 14.23 -19.66 15.50
CA THR A 156 14.79 -18.39 15.04
C THR A 156 14.34 -18.17 13.61
N HIS A 157 13.60 -17.09 13.39
CA HIS A 157 13.14 -16.73 12.06
C HIS A 157 14.26 -15.96 11.33
N TRP A 158 14.61 -16.45 10.15
CA TRP A 158 15.63 -15.85 9.29
C TRP A 158 15.02 -15.39 7.97
N ALA A 159 15.55 -14.30 7.45
CA ALA A 159 15.29 -13.83 6.09
C ALA A 159 16.61 -13.76 5.33
N THR A 160 16.60 -14.32 4.13
CA THR A 160 17.62 -14.05 3.11
C THR A 160 17.21 -12.78 2.40
N VAL A 161 18.11 -11.80 2.32
CA VAL A 161 17.85 -10.54 1.63
C VAL A 161 18.94 -10.25 0.62
N GLU A 162 18.59 -9.67 -0.53
CA GLU A 162 19.51 -9.25 -1.58
C GLU A 162 19.49 -7.73 -1.79
N GLY A 163 20.42 -7.23 -2.60
CA GLY A 163 20.43 -5.82 -3.03
C GLY A 163 20.83 -4.82 -1.95
N ILE A 164 21.63 -5.23 -0.95
CA ILE A 164 22.12 -4.35 0.12
C ILE A 164 23.19 -3.38 -0.41
N GLY A 165 22.73 -2.31 -1.06
CA GLY A 165 23.59 -1.37 -1.77
C GLY A 165 24.50 -2.08 -2.79
N ASP A 166 25.82 -1.97 -2.64
CA ASP A 166 26.79 -2.48 -3.61
C ASP A 166 27.11 -3.99 -3.43
N TRP A 167 26.44 -4.68 -2.50
CA TRP A 167 26.72 -6.08 -2.19
C TRP A 167 25.97 -7.04 -3.13
N LYS A 168 26.72 -7.73 -3.99
CA LYS A 168 26.20 -8.64 -5.04
C LYS A 168 25.66 -10.00 -4.57
N GLY A 169 25.63 -10.31 -3.28
CA GLY A 169 25.27 -11.67 -2.79
C GLY A 169 24.22 -11.72 -1.70
N GLY A 170 23.75 -10.57 -1.21
CA GLY A 170 22.79 -10.57 -0.11
C GLY A 170 23.32 -11.17 1.19
N GLY A 171 22.48 -11.28 2.21
CA GLY A 171 22.84 -11.86 3.51
C GLY A 171 21.66 -12.48 4.25
N TYR A 172 21.99 -13.29 5.26
CA TYR A 172 21.02 -13.89 6.18
C TYR A 172 20.85 -13.01 7.42
N TYR A 173 19.61 -12.60 7.69
CA TYR A 173 19.25 -11.71 8.79
C TYR A 173 18.23 -12.34 9.71
N ASN A 174 18.47 -12.19 11.00
CA ASN A 174 17.63 -12.70 12.06
C ASN A 174 16.47 -11.74 12.32
N ILE A 175 15.27 -12.17 11.91
CA ILE A 175 14.03 -11.41 12.06
C ILE A 175 13.69 -11.27 13.55
N SER A 176 13.79 -12.36 14.31
CA SER A 176 13.47 -12.41 15.74
C SER A 176 14.33 -11.46 16.59
N LYS A 177 15.52 -11.09 16.11
CA LYS A 177 16.42 -10.10 16.74
C LYS A 177 16.23 -8.68 16.20
N GLY A 178 15.22 -8.46 15.36
CA GLY A 178 14.90 -7.16 14.76
C GLY A 178 16.00 -6.66 13.83
N GLN A 179 16.70 -7.57 13.13
CA GLN A 179 17.78 -7.20 12.20
C GLN A 179 17.28 -6.69 10.85
N LEU A 180 15.97 -6.76 10.62
CA LEU A 180 15.29 -6.13 9.51
C LEU A 180 14.18 -5.25 10.06
N VAL A 181 13.86 -4.18 9.34
CA VAL A 181 12.69 -3.33 9.62
C VAL A 181 11.97 -3.00 8.32
N PRO A 182 10.64 -2.79 8.34
CA PRO A 182 9.90 -2.34 7.17
C PRO A 182 10.50 -1.06 6.61
N ALA A 183 10.48 -0.92 5.29
CA ALA A 183 10.99 0.26 4.62
C ALA A 183 9.91 0.94 3.75
N PRO A 184 8.81 1.48 4.32
CA PRO A 184 7.87 2.26 3.52
C PRO A 184 8.55 3.50 2.93
N TYR A 185 8.12 3.94 1.74
CA TYR A 185 8.63 5.19 1.16
C TYR A 185 8.18 6.38 2.00
N THR A 186 9.12 7.24 2.38
CA THR A 186 8.77 8.54 2.95
C THR A 186 8.16 9.44 1.88
N ALA A 187 7.28 10.37 2.27
CA ALA A 187 6.68 11.35 1.35
C ALA A 187 7.72 12.17 0.56
N LYS A 188 8.95 12.28 1.07
CA LYS A 188 10.07 12.91 0.36
C LYS A 188 10.66 11.97 -0.69
N GLU A 189 10.92 10.70 -0.34
CA GLU A 189 11.41 9.70 -1.29
C GLU A 189 10.42 9.53 -2.45
N LYS A 190 9.11 9.46 -2.18
CA LYS A 190 8.08 9.33 -3.23
C LYS A 190 8.17 10.42 -4.31
N LYS A 191 8.47 11.67 -3.93
CA LYS A 191 8.58 12.81 -4.87
C LYS A 191 9.79 12.73 -5.79
N ASP A 192 10.84 12.04 -5.37
CA ASP A 192 12.11 11.97 -6.09
C ASP A 192 12.25 10.66 -6.91
N LEU A 193 11.29 9.73 -6.80
CA LEU A 193 11.32 8.46 -7.53
C LEU A 193 10.94 8.65 -8.99
N THR A 194 11.76 8.11 -9.89
CA THR A 194 11.36 7.94 -11.29
C THR A 194 10.55 6.65 -11.45
N ALA A 195 9.71 6.57 -12.48
CA ALA A 195 8.99 5.34 -12.81
C ALA A 195 9.92 4.13 -13.01
N ARG A 196 11.14 4.38 -13.53
CA ARG A 196 12.17 3.34 -13.68
C ARG A 196 12.65 2.80 -12.33
N ASP A 197 12.86 3.68 -11.35
CA ASP A 197 13.29 3.27 -10.00
C ASP A 197 12.24 2.39 -9.36
N ILE A 198 10.97 2.77 -9.48
CA ILE A 198 9.84 2.01 -8.95
C ILE A 198 9.71 0.66 -9.67
N LEU A 199 9.83 0.63 -11.00
CA LEU A 199 9.78 -0.63 -11.77
C LEU A 199 10.84 -1.63 -11.30
N VAL A 200 12.10 -1.19 -11.20
CA VAL A 200 13.21 -2.05 -10.76
C VAL A 200 13.01 -2.48 -9.32
N GLN A 201 12.51 -1.60 -8.46
CA GLN A 201 12.34 -1.89 -7.05
C GLN A 201 11.17 -2.85 -6.78
N GLU A 202 10.01 -2.61 -7.40
CA GLU A 202 8.79 -3.35 -7.11
C GLU A 202 8.70 -4.67 -7.88
N PHE A 203 9.20 -4.71 -9.12
CA PHE A 203 9.08 -5.87 -10.00
C PHE A 203 10.43 -6.54 -10.30
N GLY A 204 11.55 -5.98 -9.83
CA GLY A 204 12.89 -6.54 -10.01
C GLY A 204 13.38 -6.50 -11.46
N LYS A 205 14.16 -7.52 -11.85
CA LYS A 205 14.64 -7.64 -13.23
C LYS A 205 13.48 -7.89 -14.18
N THR A 206 13.36 -7.03 -15.20
CA THR A 206 12.40 -7.22 -16.28
C THR A 206 13.11 -7.72 -17.54
N SER A 207 12.66 -8.84 -18.08
CA SER A 207 13.22 -9.42 -19.31
C SER A 207 12.15 -9.59 -20.37
N GLN A 208 12.44 -9.20 -21.61
CA GLN A 208 11.51 -9.43 -22.71
C GLN A 208 11.41 -10.94 -22.95
N ARG A 209 10.18 -11.45 -23.02
CA ARG A 209 9.94 -12.86 -23.29
C ARG A 209 10.41 -13.19 -24.71
N GLN A 210 11.37 -14.10 -24.82
CA GLN A 210 11.78 -14.72 -26.08
C GLN A 210 11.29 -16.17 -26.11
N LEU A 211 10.75 -16.65 -27.24
CA LEU A 211 10.57 -18.09 -27.49
C LEU A 211 11.84 -18.67 -28.11
N HIS A 212 12.05 -19.96 -27.91
CA HIS A 212 13.12 -20.72 -28.57
C HIS A 212 13.10 -20.44 -30.08
N GLN A 213 14.29 -20.16 -30.64
CA GLN A 213 14.55 -19.80 -32.05
C GLN A 213 14.50 -18.31 -32.46
N GLY A 214 14.61 -17.35 -31.53
CA GLY A 214 15.03 -15.99 -31.89
C GLY A 214 13.97 -15.11 -32.60
N PHE A 215 12.72 -15.57 -32.68
CA PHE A 215 11.61 -14.76 -33.16
C PHE A 215 11.02 -13.90 -32.03
N ARG A 216 10.86 -12.60 -32.27
CA ARG A 216 10.13 -11.69 -31.36
C ARG A 216 8.66 -12.12 -31.31
N THR A 217 8.10 -12.27 -30.12
CA THR A 217 6.67 -12.53 -29.96
C THR A 217 5.92 -11.22 -29.90
N THR A 218 5.02 -11.03 -30.86
CA THR A 218 3.91 -10.08 -30.74
C THR A 218 2.69 -10.86 -30.27
N TYR A 219 2.20 -10.52 -29.08
CA TYR A 219 0.99 -11.13 -28.52
C TYR A 219 -0.23 -10.30 -28.89
N VAL A 220 -1.30 -10.92 -29.38
CA VAL A 220 -2.52 -10.21 -29.77
C VAL A 220 -3.54 -10.21 -28.64
N ASP A 221 -3.91 -9.03 -28.17
CA ASP A 221 -5.05 -8.77 -27.28
C ASP A 221 -5.92 -7.70 -27.95
N ASP A 222 -7.22 -7.99 -28.16
CA ASP A 222 -8.14 -7.12 -28.91
C ASP A 222 -7.62 -6.63 -30.28
N GLY A 223 -6.92 -7.51 -31.01
CA GLY A 223 -6.35 -7.18 -32.33
C GLY A 223 -5.10 -6.28 -32.27
N LEU A 224 -4.57 -6.01 -31.07
CA LEU A 224 -3.36 -5.22 -30.85
C LEU A 224 -2.21 -6.14 -30.43
N GLU A 225 -1.04 -5.96 -31.03
CA GLU A 225 0.21 -6.66 -30.73
C GLU A 225 1.01 -6.05 -29.57
N TYR A 226 1.50 -6.87 -28.65
CA TYR A 226 2.25 -6.46 -27.45
C TYR A 226 3.59 -7.19 -27.29
N ASN A 227 4.57 -6.49 -26.72
CA ASN A 227 5.80 -7.01 -26.16
C ASN A 227 5.50 -7.41 -24.72
N ALA A 228 5.70 -8.68 -24.39
CA ALA A 228 5.56 -9.18 -23.03
C ALA A 228 6.91 -9.15 -22.30
N PHE A 229 6.91 -8.56 -21.11
CA PHE A 229 8.04 -8.50 -20.20
C PHE A 229 7.74 -9.37 -18.98
N LYS A 230 8.57 -10.38 -18.76
CA LYS A 230 8.56 -11.14 -17.50
C LYS A 230 9.23 -10.29 -16.43
N THR A 231 8.58 -10.17 -15.29
CA THR A 231 9.11 -9.55 -14.08
C THR A 231 9.70 -10.63 -13.18
N GLU A 232 10.59 -10.22 -12.28
CA GLU A 232 11.15 -11.11 -11.26
C GLU A 232 10.15 -11.31 -10.11
N ALA A 233 9.38 -10.27 -9.80
CA ALA A 233 8.32 -10.30 -8.81
C ALA A 233 7.01 -9.82 -9.43
N GLY A 234 6.00 -10.69 -9.47
CA GLY A 234 4.62 -10.35 -9.81
C GLY A 234 4.22 -10.56 -11.27
N PRO A 235 3.26 -9.77 -11.80
CA PRO A 235 2.66 -9.98 -13.12
C PRO A 235 3.63 -9.77 -14.29
N GLU A 236 3.33 -10.42 -15.42
CA GLU A 236 3.93 -10.03 -16.71
C GLU A 236 3.41 -8.64 -17.13
N LEU A 237 4.30 -7.78 -17.63
CA LEU A 237 3.95 -6.45 -18.13
C LEU A 237 3.88 -6.47 -19.65
N TRP A 238 2.76 -6.04 -20.22
CA TRP A 238 2.48 -6.11 -21.65
C TRP A 238 2.36 -4.71 -22.23
N ILE A 239 3.29 -4.36 -23.12
CA ILE A 239 3.44 -3.02 -23.70
C ILE A 239 3.27 -3.13 -25.21
N ARG A 240 2.44 -2.27 -25.82
CA ARG A 240 2.14 -2.32 -27.26
C ARG A 240 3.44 -2.36 -28.10
N THR A 241 3.53 -3.30 -29.04
CA THR A 241 4.63 -3.38 -30.01
C THR A 241 4.36 -2.46 -31.18
N GLU A 242 5.37 -1.70 -31.61
CA GLU A 242 5.29 -0.93 -32.86
C GLU A 242 5.40 -1.83 -34.09
N PRO A 243 4.55 -1.66 -35.13
CA PRO A 243 4.79 -2.28 -36.41
C PRO A 243 5.97 -1.64 -37.14
N ALA A 244 6.80 -2.47 -37.78
CA ALA A 244 7.89 -2.00 -38.64
C ALA A 244 7.34 -1.54 -40.00
N LYS A 245 7.40 -0.22 -40.23
CA LYS A 245 7.20 0.53 -41.50
C LYS A 245 5.82 1.17 -41.75
N ASP A 246 5.92 2.48 -42.03
CA ASP A 246 5.07 3.33 -42.86
C ASP A 246 3.61 3.54 -42.48
N LYS A 247 3.34 3.90 -41.22
CA LYS A 247 2.12 4.63 -40.86
C LYS A 247 2.40 5.65 -39.75
N PRO A 248 2.07 6.95 -39.91
CA PRO A 248 2.36 8.01 -38.93
C PRO A 248 1.59 7.93 -37.59
N TRP A 249 1.04 6.76 -37.26
CA TRP A 249 0.37 6.43 -35.99
C TRP A 249 1.01 5.18 -35.35
N MET A 250 2.35 5.13 -35.37
CA MET A 250 3.20 4.23 -34.57
C MET A 250 2.65 4.05 -33.14
N ALA A 251 2.97 2.96 -32.43
CA ALA A 251 2.63 2.85 -31.00
C ALA A 251 3.33 4.00 -30.24
N THR A 252 2.60 5.09 -30.07
CA THR A 252 3.12 6.40 -29.70
C THR A 252 3.54 6.41 -28.22
N LYS A 253 4.08 7.55 -27.77
CA LYS A 253 4.11 7.95 -26.35
C LYS A 253 2.82 7.61 -25.57
N GLU A 254 1.67 7.37 -26.23
CA GLU A 254 0.35 7.04 -25.66
C GLU A 254 0.25 5.67 -24.93
N SER A 255 1.18 4.73 -25.10
CA SER A 255 1.24 3.53 -24.23
C SER A 255 2.15 3.73 -23.00
N ALA A 256 3.25 4.47 -23.15
CA ALA A 256 4.12 4.89 -22.03
C ALA A 256 3.41 5.84 -21.06
N VAL A 257 2.58 6.75 -21.61
CA VAL A 257 1.15 6.75 -21.30
C VAL A 257 0.73 6.41 -19.86
N SER A 258 0.03 5.29 -19.77
CA SER A 258 -0.49 4.71 -18.54
C SER A 258 0.57 4.05 -17.68
N MET A 259 1.68 3.56 -18.24
CA MET A 259 2.73 2.88 -17.48
C MET A 259 3.40 3.79 -16.45
N GLU A 260 3.73 5.03 -16.82
CA GLU A 260 4.31 5.99 -15.88
C GLU A 260 3.33 6.31 -14.74
N ALA A 261 2.06 6.54 -15.05
CA ALA A 261 1.03 6.83 -14.06
C ALA A 261 0.81 5.63 -13.12
N PHE A 262 0.72 4.42 -13.67
CA PHE A 262 0.65 3.18 -12.91
C PHE A 262 1.82 3.04 -11.94
N LEU A 263 3.05 3.16 -12.43
CA LEU A 263 4.25 3.00 -11.60
C LEU A 263 4.29 4.04 -10.48
N LYS A 264 3.93 5.30 -10.75
CA LYS A 264 3.87 6.35 -9.73
C LYS A 264 2.75 6.18 -8.69
N ALA A 265 1.69 5.43 -9.01
CA ALA A 265 0.63 5.14 -8.07
C ALA A 265 0.99 4.01 -7.08
N LEU A 266 1.88 3.08 -7.44
CA LEU A 266 2.21 1.93 -6.58
C LEU A 266 2.70 2.30 -5.17
N PRO A 267 3.53 3.35 -4.97
CA PRO A 267 3.93 3.78 -3.64
C PRO A 267 2.79 4.30 -2.77
N GLU A 268 1.62 4.63 -3.33
CA GLU A 268 0.43 5.06 -2.61
C GLU A 268 -0.49 3.89 -2.20
N MET A 269 -0.27 2.68 -2.73
CA MET A 269 -0.95 1.48 -2.26
C MET A 269 -0.44 1.06 -0.88
N SER A 270 -1.28 0.39 -0.09
CA SER A 270 -0.81 -0.32 1.11
C SER A 270 0.16 -1.44 0.71
N THR A 271 1.01 -1.87 1.66
CA THR A 271 2.00 -2.91 1.37
C THR A 271 1.29 -4.23 1.04
N GLU A 272 0.21 -4.51 1.77
CA GLU A 272 -0.64 -5.68 1.62
C GLU A 272 -1.36 -5.68 0.26
N ALA A 273 -1.92 -4.54 -0.17
CA ALA A 273 -2.56 -4.43 -1.47
C ALA A 273 -1.57 -4.60 -2.63
N LEU A 274 -0.39 -3.98 -2.52
CA LEU A 274 0.64 -4.09 -3.54
C LEU A 274 1.17 -5.53 -3.65
N GLN A 275 1.36 -6.21 -2.51
CA GLN A 275 1.78 -7.60 -2.49
C GLN A 275 0.68 -8.51 -3.06
N ALA A 276 -0.57 -8.32 -2.65
CA ALA A 276 -1.71 -9.05 -3.22
C ALA A 276 -1.80 -8.88 -4.73
N MET A 277 -1.56 -7.67 -5.25
CA MET A 277 -1.52 -7.41 -6.69
C MET A 277 -0.41 -8.23 -7.37
N LYS A 278 0.79 -8.27 -6.79
CA LYS A 278 1.92 -9.05 -7.33
C LYS A 278 1.59 -10.55 -7.36
N ASP A 279 0.98 -11.06 -6.31
CA ASP A 279 0.72 -12.51 -6.17
C ASP A 279 -0.46 -12.98 -7.03
N ASN A 280 -1.47 -12.13 -7.20
CA ASN A 280 -2.75 -12.53 -7.79
C ASN A 280 -2.95 -12.06 -9.22
N VAL A 281 -2.43 -10.90 -9.58
CA VAL A 281 -2.53 -10.40 -10.94
C VAL A 281 -1.52 -11.15 -11.79
N ARG A 282 -2.01 -11.79 -12.85
CA ARG A 282 -1.16 -12.59 -13.73
C ARG A 282 -0.44 -11.71 -14.76
N LYS A 283 -1.16 -10.73 -15.30
CA LYS A 283 -0.69 -9.86 -16.39
C LYS A 283 -1.25 -8.47 -16.24
N ILE A 284 -0.45 -7.48 -16.60
CA ILE A 284 -0.87 -6.08 -16.71
C ILE A 284 -0.67 -5.62 -18.15
N ILE A 285 -1.76 -5.21 -18.81
CA ILE A 285 -1.78 -4.73 -20.19
C ILE A 285 -1.92 -3.20 -20.17
N PHE A 286 -0.91 -2.51 -20.71
CA PHE A 286 -0.95 -1.07 -20.90
C PHE A 286 -1.63 -0.75 -22.23
N SER A 287 -2.96 -0.62 -22.18
CA SER A 287 -3.79 -0.40 -23.36
C SER A 287 -3.63 1.04 -23.88
N PRO A 288 -3.42 1.23 -25.20
CA PRO A 288 -3.39 2.56 -25.81
C PRO A 288 -4.80 3.12 -26.08
N VAL A 289 -5.84 2.31 -25.96
CA VAL A 289 -7.24 2.70 -26.19
C VAL A 289 -8.02 2.67 -24.88
N GLY A 290 -9.06 3.51 -24.77
CA GLY A 290 -9.96 3.50 -23.61
C GLY A 290 -10.69 2.16 -23.44
N ASN A 291 -11.30 1.94 -22.28
CA ASN A 291 -12.01 0.71 -22.00
C ASN A 291 -13.22 0.56 -22.97
N PRO A 292 -13.30 -0.55 -23.74
CA PRO A 292 -14.42 -0.76 -24.68
C PRO A 292 -15.78 -0.85 -23.97
N THR A 293 -15.84 -1.20 -22.68
CA THR A 293 -17.09 -1.31 -21.92
C THR A 293 -17.57 0.00 -21.30
N ASP A 294 -16.74 1.06 -21.30
CA ASP A 294 -17.05 2.34 -20.64
C ASP A 294 -18.39 2.93 -21.08
N ARG A 295 -18.75 2.77 -22.36
CA ARG A 295 -20.03 3.28 -22.89
C ARG A 295 -21.23 2.60 -22.25
N LYS A 296 -21.16 1.28 -22.02
CA LYS A 296 -22.24 0.50 -21.40
C LYS A 296 -22.34 0.84 -19.91
N THR A 297 -21.20 0.91 -19.21
CA THR A 297 -21.14 1.29 -17.79
C THR A 297 -21.67 2.72 -17.59
N SER A 298 -21.25 3.66 -18.44
CA SER A 298 -21.72 5.05 -18.43
C SER A 298 -23.24 5.17 -18.54
N GLN A 299 -23.87 4.34 -19.39
CA GLN A 299 -25.33 4.30 -19.53
C GLN A 299 -26.01 3.75 -18.28
N GLN A 300 -25.43 2.75 -17.63
CA GLN A 300 -25.99 2.17 -16.39
C GLN A 300 -25.90 3.15 -15.21
N ILE A 301 -24.83 3.92 -15.11
CA ILE A 301 -24.61 4.84 -13.99
C ILE A 301 -25.06 6.28 -14.26
N GLY A 302 -25.51 6.58 -15.49
CA GLY A 302 -26.01 7.89 -15.88
C GLY A 302 -24.94 9.00 -15.94
N SER A 303 -23.66 8.66 -16.12
CA SER A 303 -22.56 9.63 -16.19
C SER A 303 -21.50 9.20 -17.22
N LYS A 304 -20.67 10.15 -17.70
CA LYS A 304 -19.52 9.83 -18.58
C LYS A 304 -18.43 9.17 -17.74
N PHE A 305 -18.53 7.86 -17.58
CA PHE A 305 -17.52 7.03 -16.93
C PHE A 305 -16.38 6.74 -17.92
N THR A 306 -15.15 6.90 -17.47
CA THR A 306 -13.98 6.40 -18.20
C THR A 306 -13.07 5.71 -17.19
N SER A 307 -12.92 4.39 -17.32
CA SER A 307 -12.07 3.58 -16.44
C SER A 307 -10.60 4.00 -16.57
N ALA A 308 -9.92 4.20 -15.44
CA ALA A 308 -8.47 4.34 -15.40
C ALA A 308 -7.75 2.99 -15.49
N ALA A 309 -8.36 1.96 -14.90
CA ALA A 309 -7.98 0.56 -15.01
C ALA A 309 -9.23 -0.34 -14.99
N SER A 310 -9.08 -1.62 -15.32
CA SER A 310 -10.10 -2.65 -15.13
C SER A 310 -9.48 -4.04 -15.03
N MET A 311 -10.15 -4.97 -14.34
CA MET A 311 -9.75 -6.36 -14.20
C MET A 311 -10.62 -7.32 -15.02
N ILE A 312 -10.01 -8.11 -15.90
CA ILE A 312 -10.61 -9.33 -16.46
C ILE A 312 -10.38 -10.46 -15.47
N MET A 313 -11.32 -10.63 -14.53
CA MET A 313 -11.17 -11.51 -13.36
C MET A 313 -10.75 -12.94 -13.68
N MET A 314 -11.47 -13.64 -14.55
CA MET A 314 -11.22 -15.08 -14.82
C MET A 314 -9.82 -15.37 -15.37
N SER A 315 -9.18 -14.37 -15.98
CA SER A 315 -7.82 -14.48 -16.50
C SER A 315 -6.79 -13.76 -15.63
N ARG A 316 -7.25 -13.05 -14.59
CA ARG A 316 -6.48 -12.17 -13.71
C ARG A 316 -5.59 -11.21 -14.51
N ILE A 317 -6.19 -10.62 -15.55
CA ILE A 317 -5.53 -9.66 -16.45
C ILE A 317 -6.05 -8.27 -16.10
N MET A 318 -5.15 -7.40 -15.68
CA MET A 318 -5.46 -5.99 -15.42
C MET A 318 -5.12 -5.16 -16.66
N HIS A 319 -6.05 -4.34 -17.11
CA HIS A 319 -5.82 -3.33 -18.15
C HIS A 319 -5.63 -1.97 -17.50
N ILE A 320 -4.59 -1.24 -17.88
CA ILE A 320 -4.41 0.17 -17.52
C ILE A 320 -4.62 1.03 -18.76
N TYR A 321 -5.56 1.97 -18.66
CA TYR A 321 -6.03 2.79 -19.78
C TYR A 321 -5.41 4.19 -19.80
N PRO A 322 -5.48 4.92 -20.93
CA PRO A 322 -4.91 6.27 -21.04
C PRO A 322 -5.47 7.27 -20.03
N LYS A 323 -6.71 7.05 -19.56
CA LYS A 323 -7.37 7.88 -18.54
C LYS A 323 -6.58 7.97 -17.24
N SER A 324 -5.78 6.94 -16.89
CA SER A 324 -4.91 6.91 -15.71
C SER A 324 -4.00 8.13 -15.57
N LYS A 325 -3.59 8.77 -16.68
CA LYS A 325 -2.77 10.00 -16.64
C LYS A 325 -3.46 11.22 -16.04
N GLY A 326 -4.78 11.29 -16.16
CA GLY A 326 -5.57 12.40 -15.63
C GLY A 326 -6.01 12.19 -14.19
N VAL A 327 -5.59 11.09 -13.56
CA VAL A 327 -5.97 10.69 -12.21
C VAL A 327 -4.78 10.94 -11.28
N SER A 328 -5.04 11.41 -10.05
CA SER A 328 -3.97 11.56 -9.05
C SER A 328 -3.39 10.19 -8.67
N GLU A 329 -2.15 10.16 -8.20
CA GLU A 329 -1.47 8.92 -7.78
C GLU A 329 -2.27 8.17 -6.71
N GLU A 330 -2.82 8.87 -5.72
CA GLU A 330 -3.66 8.32 -4.65
C GLU A 330 -4.98 7.73 -5.18
N ALA A 331 -5.68 8.47 -6.06
CA ALA A 331 -6.94 7.98 -6.63
C ALA A 331 -6.69 6.79 -7.56
N LEU A 332 -5.60 6.80 -8.32
CA LEU A 332 -5.22 5.66 -9.16
C LEU A 332 -4.84 4.45 -8.30
N ALA A 333 -4.11 4.63 -7.20
CA ALA A 333 -3.79 3.56 -6.26
C ALA A 333 -5.04 2.92 -5.64
N THR A 334 -6.06 3.73 -5.34
CA THR A 334 -7.37 3.23 -4.88
C THR A 334 -8.03 2.36 -5.95
N VAL A 335 -8.04 2.82 -7.21
CA VAL A 335 -8.57 2.04 -8.35
C VAL A 335 -7.78 0.74 -8.51
N LEU A 336 -6.45 0.78 -8.50
CA LEU A 336 -5.61 -0.43 -8.61
C LEU A 336 -5.86 -1.41 -7.46
N THR A 337 -6.11 -0.91 -6.25
CA THR A 337 -6.45 -1.73 -5.08
C THR A 337 -7.82 -2.41 -5.27
N HIS A 338 -8.81 -1.69 -5.78
CA HIS A 338 -10.11 -2.25 -6.16
C HIS A 338 -9.96 -3.36 -7.22
N GLU A 339 -9.24 -3.09 -8.32
CA GLU A 339 -8.99 -4.10 -9.36
C GLU A 339 -8.20 -5.31 -8.82
N THR A 340 -7.36 -5.11 -7.82
CA THR A 340 -6.67 -6.22 -7.11
C THR A 340 -7.65 -7.06 -6.30
N GLY A 341 -8.65 -6.43 -5.67
CA GLY A 341 -9.74 -7.12 -4.97
C GLY A 341 -10.51 -8.08 -5.89
N HIS A 342 -10.72 -7.71 -7.15
CA HIS A 342 -11.29 -8.60 -8.15
C HIS A 342 -10.42 -9.82 -8.47
N ALA A 343 -9.09 -9.68 -8.51
CA ALA A 343 -8.19 -10.81 -8.70
C ALA A 343 -8.17 -11.75 -7.47
N LEU A 344 -8.32 -11.19 -6.27
CA LEU A 344 -8.44 -11.96 -5.02
C LEU A 344 -9.75 -12.76 -4.96
N ASP A 345 -10.88 -12.19 -5.40
CA ASP A 345 -12.17 -12.91 -5.45
C ASP A 345 -12.12 -14.14 -6.39
N ASP A 346 -11.39 -14.03 -7.52
CA ASP A 346 -11.15 -15.16 -8.43
C ASP A 346 -10.27 -16.25 -7.79
N GLU A 347 -9.21 -15.86 -7.07
CA GLU A 347 -8.38 -16.81 -6.31
C GLU A 347 -9.21 -17.52 -5.22
N ASP A 348 -9.99 -16.76 -4.46
CA ASP A 348 -10.87 -17.24 -3.40
C ASP A 348 -11.92 -18.24 -3.89
N SER A 349 -12.43 -18.05 -5.10
CA SER A 349 -13.31 -19.01 -5.76
C SER A 349 -12.63 -20.37 -5.96
N ASN A 350 -11.35 -20.38 -6.32
CA ASN A 350 -10.56 -21.61 -6.44
C ASN A 350 -10.24 -22.22 -5.07
N LEU A 351 -9.90 -21.39 -4.07
CA LEU A 351 -9.67 -21.84 -2.69
C LEU A 351 -10.90 -22.53 -2.11
N SER A 352 -12.10 -22.04 -2.41
CA SER A 352 -13.36 -22.65 -1.96
C SER A 352 -13.54 -24.08 -2.46
N VAL A 353 -13.09 -24.40 -3.68
CA VAL A 353 -13.14 -25.77 -4.21
C VAL A 353 -12.23 -26.70 -3.41
N VAL A 354 -11.00 -26.26 -3.15
CA VAL A 354 -10.01 -27.03 -2.37
C VAL A 354 -10.46 -27.19 -0.92
N TYR A 355 -10.99 -26.12 -0.31
CA TYR A 355 -11.54 -26.13 1.04
C TYR A 355 -12.66 -27.16 1.17
N ASN A 356 -13.64 -27.13 0.28
CA ASN A 356 -14.78 -28.05 0.33
C ASN A 356 -14.39 -29.51 0.11
N HIS A 357 -13.34 -29.77 -0.67
CA HIS A 357 -12.77 -31.12 -0.79
C HIS A 357 -12.18 -31.61 0.54
N LYS A 358 -11.26 -30.83 1.13
CA LYS A 358 -10.61 -31.19 2.41
C LYS A 358 -11.62 -31.32 3.55
N ARG A 359 -12.60 -30.42 3.60
CA ARG A 359 -13.70 -30.46 4.58
C ARG A 359 -14.52 -31.74 4.45
N ARG A 360 -14.79 -32.18 3.21
CA ARG A 360 -15.50 -33.44 2.96
C ARG A 360 -14.69 -34.65 3.45
N GLU A 361 -13.40 -34.67 3.19
CA GLU A 361 -12.50 -35.73 3.69
C GLU A 361 -12.48 -35.77 5.22
N PHE A 362 -12.36 -34.61 5.88
CA PHE A 362 -12.42 -34.53 7.34
C PHE A 362 -13.71 -35.12 7.93
N TRP A 363 -14.86 -34.83 7.30
CA TRP A 363 -16.15 -35.35 7.76
C TRP A 363 -16.40 -36.80 7.35
N ALA A 364 -15.76 -37.31 6.29
CA ALA A 364 -15.88 -38.70 5.88
C ALA A 364 -15.38 -39.69 6.95
N ASP A 365 -14.38 -39.28 7.73
CA ASP A 365 -13.80 -40.08 8.82
C ASP A 365 -14.59 -39.96 10.14
N LYS A 366 -15.72 -39.23 10.14
CA LYS A 366 -16.55 -39.01 11.34
C LYS A 366 -17.94 -39.62 11.16
N PRO A 367 -18.29 -40.68 11.93
CA PRO A 367 -19.55 -41.38 11.74
C PRO A 367 -20.79 -40.57 12.15
N ASN A 368 -20.64 -39.49 12.92
CA ASN A 368 -21.75 -38.71 13.48
C ASN A 368 -21.54 -37.20 13.22
N MET A 369 -21.84 -36.72 12.01
CA MET A 369 -21.90 -35.28 11.73
C MET A 369 -23.15 -34.68 12.39
N PRO A 370 -23.02 -33.60 13.20
CA PRO A 370 -24.17 -32.92 13.77
C PRO A 370 -25.09 -32.33 12.68
N THR A 371 -26.37 -32.18 13.00
CA THR A 371 -27.36 -31.58 12.10
C THR A 371 -27.51 -30.08 12.27
N ASP A 372 -26.94 -29.50 13.33
CA ASP A 372 -26.95 -28.06 13.57
C ASP A 372 -25.61 -27.40 13.20
N ASP A 373 -25.68 -26.25 12.53
CA ASP A 373 -24.52 -25.55 11.99
C ASP A 373 -23.53 -25.13 13.09
N ALA A 374 -24.03 -24.78 14.29
CA ALA A 374 -23.20 -24.32 15.39
C ALA A 374 -22.26 -25.44 15.90
N SER A 375 -22.77 -26.66 16.04
CA SER A 375 -21.96 -27.81 16.44
C SER A 375 -20.98 -28.23 15.35
N VAL A 376 -21.36 -28.12 14.07
CA VAL A 376 -20.45 -28.37 12.94
C VAL A 376 -19.28 -27.39 12.97
N VAL A 377 -19.55 -26.08 13.10
CA VAL A 377 -18.51 -25.04 13.19
C VAL A 377 -17.61 -25.26 14.40
N ALA A 378 -18.16 -25.56 15.57
CA ALA A 378 -17.36 -25.79 16.78
C ALA A 378 -16.39 -26.98 16.65
N ILE A 379 -16.81 -28.05 15.96
CA ILE A 379 -15.95 -29.21 15.69
C ILE A 379 -14.86 -28.87 14.68
N GLU A 380 -15.19 -28.12 13.62
CA GLU A 380 -14.23 -27.66 12.62
C GLU A 380 -13.17 -26.74 13.26
N GLU A 381 -13.60 -25.76 14.06
CA GLU A 381 -12.71 -24.86 14.79
C GLU A 381 -11.80 -25.61 15.78
N ALA A 382 -12.35 -26.57 16.53
CA ALA A 382 -11.57 -27.40 17.44
C ALA A 382 -10.53 -28.28 16.71
N ALA A 383 -10.80 -28.64 15.45
CA ALA A 383 -9.86 -29.33 14.58
C ALA A 383 -8.87 -28.40 13.87
N GLY A 384 -8.95 -27.09 14.10
CA GLY A 384 -8.09 -26.08 13.47
C GLY A 384 -8.45 -25.79 12.01
N ILE A 385 -9.66 -26.16 11.56
CA ILE A 385 -10.14 -25.86 10.22
C ILE A 385 -10.52 -24.36 10.19
N PRO A 386 -9.96 -23.55 9.27
CA PRO A 386 -10.29 -22.13 9.18
C PRO A 386 -11.74 -21.93 8.69
N PRO A 387 -12.35 -20.75 8.90
CA PRO A 387 -13.66 -20.44 8.35
C PRO A 387 -13.70 -20.63 6.82
N HIS A 388 -14.88 -20.97 6.28
CA HIS A 388 -15.05 -21.12 4.83
C HIS A 388 -14.62 -19.83 4.11
N PRO A 389 -13.78 -19.88 3.06
CA PRO A 389 -13.24 -18.67 2.39
C PRO A 389 -14.34 -17.71 1.89
N ARG A 390 -15.48 -18.27 1.47
CA ARG A 390 -16.69 -17.52 1.05
C ARG A 390 -17.78 -17.36 2.11
N ALA A 391 -17.50 -17.51 3.40
CA ALA A 391 -18.51 -17.35 4.47
C ALA A 391 -19.22 -15.98 4.42
N TRP A 392 -18.51 -14.94 3.95
CA TRP A 392 -19.06 -13.59 3.76
C TRP A 392 -20.25 -13.53 2.78
N MET A 393 -20.37 -14.49 1.84
CA MET A 393 -21.44 -14.51 0.84
C MET A 393 -22.82 -14.65 1.46
N ASP A 394 -22.94 -15.33 2.59
CA ASP A 394 -24.23 -15.48 3.28
C ASP A 394 -24.75 -14.13 3.78
N GLY A 395 -23.86 -13.28 4.31
CA GLY A 395 -24.21 -11.94 4.76
C GLY A 395 -24.55 -10.99 3.61
N TRP A 396 -23.84 -11.10 2.48
CA TRP A 396 -24.21 -10.41 1.24
C TRP A 396 -25.60 -10.88 0.76
N GLY A 397 -25.84 -12.18 0.66
CA GLY A 397 -27.14 -12.74 0.26
C GLY A 397 -28.30 -12.26 1.14
N ALA A 398 -28.10 -12.20 2.46
CA ALA A 398 -29.10 -11.68 3.39
C ALA A 398 -29.39 -10.18 3.15
N TRP A 399 -28.36 -9.38 2.88
CA TRP A 399 -28.54 -7.98 2.52
C TRP A 399 -29.30 -7.82 1.21
N ARG A 400 -28.99 -8.64 0.20
CA ARG A 400 -29.64 -8.57 -1.11
C ARG A 400 -31.13 -8.86 -1.02
N SER A 401 -31.51 -9.87 -0.24
CA SER A 401 -32.92 -10.16 0.02
C SER A 401 -33.63 -8.99 0.71
N TYR A 402 -32.94 -8.31 1.64
CA TYR A 402 -33.48 -7.11 2.29
C TYR A 402 -33.65 -5.92 1.33
N ASP A 403 -32.65 -5.61 0.50
CA ASP A 403 -32.75 -4.53 -0.50
C ASP A 403 -33.83 -4.82 -1.56
N LEU A 404 -33.97 -6.08 -1.99
CA LEU A 404 -35.03 -6.50 -2.92
C LEU A 404 -36.42 -6.38 -2.28
N GLY A 405 -36.62 -6.99 -1.11
CA GLY A 405 -37.94 -6.95 -0.46
C GLY A 405 -38.35 -5.58 0.02
N THR A 406 -37.43 -4.63 0.19
CA THR A 406 -37.80 -3.23 0.47
C THR A 406 -38.11 -2.42 -0.79
N ARG A 407 -37.58 -2.82 -1.96
CA ARG A 407 -37.91 -2.20 -3.26
C ARG A 407 -39.17 -2.75 -3.89
N ASP A 408 -39.45 -4.03 -3.69
CA ASP A 408 -40.64 -4.74 -4.16
C ASP A 408 -41.34 -5.42 -2.97
N PRO A 409 -42.08 -4.65 -2.15
CA PRO A 409 -42.54 -5.11 -0.85
C PRO A 409 -43.67 -6.14 -0.88
N ASP A 410 -44.27 -6.37 -2.06
CA ASP A 410 -45.33 -7.35 -2.26
C ASP A 410 -44.83 -8.67 -2.87
N ALA A 411 -43.58 -8.71 -3.37
CA ALA A 411 -42.96 -9.92 -3.88
C ALA A 411 -42.60 -10.89 -2.74
N TYR A 412 -42.79 -12.19 -2.99
CA TYR A 412 -42.40 -13.23 -2.05
C TYR A 412 -40.87 -13.35 -2.00
N HIS A 413 -40.33 -13.31 -0.79
CA HIS A 413 -38.91 -13.46 -0.53
C HIS A 413 -38.68 -14.40 0.65
N TYR A 414 -37.67 -15.27 0.52
CA TYR A 414 -37.23 -16.11 1.62
C TYR A 414 -36.32 -15.32 2.57
N TRP A 415 -36.76 -15.17 3.82
CA TRP A 415 -36.07 -14.47 4.88
C TRP A 415 -35.26 -15.44 5.73
N ARG A 416 -33.96 -15.58 5.46
CA ARG A 416 -33.07 -16.54 6.15
C ARG A 416 -33.14 -16.47 7.69
N VAL A 417 -33.26 -15.27 8.25
CA VAL A 417 -33.36 -15.05 9.71
C VAL A 417 -34.64 -15.63 10.30
N LEU A 418 -35.73 -15.62 9.52
CA LEU A 418 -37.03 -16.13 9.94
C LEU A 418 -37.26 -17.58 9.48
N ARG A 419 -36.48 -18.04 8.48
CA ARG A 419 -36.66 -19.31 7.78
C ARG A 419 -38.05 -19.45 7.14
N GLU A 420 -38.60 -18.34 6.67
CA GLU A 420 -39.94 -18.26 6.09
C GLU A 420 -39.93 -17.47 4.78
N GLU A 421 -40.87 -17.79 3.89
CA GLU A 421 -41.09 -17.08 2.64
C GLU A 421 -42.36 -16.24 2.72
N LYS A 422 -42.23 -14.92 2.63
CA LYS A 422 -43.37 -13.99 2.66
C LYS A 422 -43.01 -12.60 2.12
N PRO A 423 -44.00 -11.83 1.62
CA PRO A 423 -43.78 -10.43 1.24
C PRO A 423 -43.35 -9.55 2.41
N TRP A 424 -42.62 -8.48 2.13
CA TRP A 424 -42.17 -7.52 3.16
C TRP A 424 -43.35 -6.90 3.91
N ASN A 425 -44.43 -6.56 3.20
CA ASN A 425 -45.65 -6.00 3.78
C ASN A 425 -46.44 -6.99 4.65
N ALA A 426 -46.18 -8.30 4.52
CA ALA A 426 -46.78 -9.34 5.36
C ALA A 426 -45.99 -9.61 6.65
N LEU A 427 -44.80 -9.01 6.80
CA LEU A 427 -43.99 -9.11 8.01
C LEU A 427 -44.55 -8.21 9.11
N SER A 428 -44.57 -8.73 10.34
CA SER A 428 -44.77 -7.91 11.53
C SER A 428 -43.60 -6.93 11.71
N THR A 429 -43.83 -5.84 12.47
CA THR A 429 -42.79 -4.86 12.79
C THR A 429 -41.57 -5.50 13.47
N ALA A 430 -41.78 -6.49 14.34
CA ALA A 430 -40.69 -7.20 15.01
C ALA A 430 -39.83 -7.99 14.03
N GLU A 431 -40.45 -8.63 13.04
CA GLU A 431 -39.76 -9.39 12.00
C GLU A 431 -38.98 -8.48 11.05
N GLN A 432 -39.55 -7.36 10.63
CA GLN A 432 -38.85 -6.35 9.82
C GLN A 432 -37.62 -5.79 10.56
N ILE A 433 -37.74 -5.53 11.87
CA ILE A 433 -36.62 -5.08 12.71
C ILE A 433 -35.54 -6.17 12.80
N ALA A 434 -35.91 -7.44 12.98
CA ALA A 434 -34.97 -8.55 13.05
C ALA A 434 -34.17 -8.70 11.74
N ILE A 435 -34.85 -8.66 10.59
CA ILE A 435 -34.21 -8.72 9.27
C ILE A 435 -33.28 -7.52 9.05
N ARG A 436 -33.73 -6.30 9.36
CA ARG A 436 -32.89 -5.11 9.22
C ARG A 436 -31.65 -5.19 10.11
N LYS A 437 -31.81 -5.66 11.34
CA LYS A 437 -30.69 -5.78 12.28
C LYS A 437 -29.65 -6.81 11.80
N SER A 438 -30.07 -7.89 11.15
CA SER A 438 -29.14 -8.90 10.63
C SER A 438 -28.27 -8.41 9.47
N THR A 439 -28.67 -7.32 8.78
CA THR A 439 -27.95 -6.81 7.61
C THR A 439 -27.08 -5.58 7.91
N ASN A 440 -27.10 -5.06 9.14
CA ASN A 440 -26.35 -3.85 9.51
C ASN A 440 -24.83 -3.98 9.33
N GLY A 441 -24.28 -5.19 9.48
CA GLY A 441 -22.85 -5.48 9.28
C GLY A 441 -22.49 -5.90 7.85
N THR A 442 -23.45 -5.94 6.93
CA THR A 442 -23.26 -6.55 5.59
C THR A 442 -23.57 -5.62 4.43
N ALA A 443 -23.95 -4.37 4.71
CA ALA A 443 -24.32 -3.41 3.69
C ALA A 443 -23.14 -3.05 2.75
N PRO A 444 -23.37 -2.97 1.42
CA PRO A 444 -22.39 -2.50 0.45
C PRO A 444 -21.81 -1.14 0.82
N VAL A 445 -20.50 -0.99 0.63
CA VAL A 445 -19.76 0.25 0.91
C VAL A 445 -20.06 1.37 -0.10
N SER A 446 -20.63 1.03 -1.26
CA SER A 446 -21.13 2.01 -2.22
C SER A 446 -22.34 1.52 -3.01
N LYS A 447 -22.94 2.43 -3.78
CA LYS A 447 -24.04 2.13 -4.70
C LYS A 447 -23.62 1.19 -5.83
N TYR A 448 -22.35 1.18 -6.23
CA TYR A 448 -21.89 0.31 -7.31
C TYR A 448 -21.70 -1.13 -6.80
N ALA A 449 -21.15 -1.32 -5.60
CA ALA A 449 -21.15 -2.59 -4.86
C ALA A 449 -22.54 -3.20 -4.62
N ASN A 450 -23.62 -2.41 -4.59
CA ASN A 450 -24.98 -2.92 -4.52
C ASN A 450 -25.35 -3.78 -5.75
N THR A 451 -24.80 -3.44 -6.91
CA THR A 451 -25.30 -3.99 -8.18
C THR A 451 -24.89 -5.43 -8.43
N ASN A 452 -23.75 -5.88 -7.89
CA ASN A 452 -23.32 -7.27 -8.00
C ASN A 452 -22.28 -7.64 -6.93
N GLU A 453 -22.15 -8.96 -6.68
CA GLU A 453 -21.31 -9.52 -5.62
C GLU A 453 -19.80 -9.27 -5.81
N ARG A 454 -19.35 -9.12 -7.05
CA ARG A 454 -17.93 -8.95 -7.38
C ARG A 454 -17.48 -7.54 -7.03
N GLU A 455 -18.33 -6.56 -7.32
CA GLU A 455 -18.11 -5.16 -6.94
C GLU A 455 -18.22 -4.98 -5.42
N TYR A 456 -19.12 -5.72 -4.77
CA TYR A 456 -19.18 -5.77 -3.32
C TYR A 456 -17.84 -6.18 -2.70
N TYR A 457 -17.25 -7.27 -3.18
CA TYR A 457 -15.95 -7.74 -2.69
C TYR A 457 -14.83 -6.73 -2.96
N ALA A 458 -14.69 -6.30 -4.20
CA ALA A 458 -13.58 -5.44 -4.63
C ALA A 458 -13.61 -4.05 -3.97
N GLU A 459 -14.79 -3.44 -3.84
CA GLU A 459 -14.91 -2.16 -3.13
C GLU A 459 -14.68 -2.30 -1.63
N ALA A 460 -15.23 -3.36 -1.00
CA ALA A 460 -14.97 -3.60 0.41
C ALA A 460 -13.47 -3.79 0.67
N TYR A 461 -12.76 -4.46 -0.24
CA TYR A 461 -11.31 -4.65 -0.15
C TYR A 461 -10.55 -3.33 -0.25
N ALA A 462 -10.91 -2.46 -1.21
CA ALA A 462 -10.30 -1.13 -1.32
C ALA A 462 -10.50 -0.29 -0.04
N VAL A 463 -11.73 -0.26 0.47
CA VAL A 463 -12.08 0.47 1.69
C VAL A 463 -11.39 -0.12 2.93
N TYR A 464 -11.17 -1.43 2.97
CA TYR A 464 -10.40 -2.10 4.02
C TYR A 464 -8.93 -1.68 4.00
N GLN A 465 -8.30 -1.66 2.83
CA GLN A 465 -6.88 -1.29 2.69
C GLN A 465 -6.60 0.18 3.01
N GLU A 466 -7.60 1.04 2.90
CA GLU A 466 -7.54 2.44 3.35
C GLU A 466 -7.78 2.59 4.87
N GLY A 467 -8.08 1.51 5.59
CA GLY A 467 -8.39 1.53 7.02
C GLY A 467 -9.76 2.15 7.34
N ARG A 468 -10.66 2.23 6.35
CA ARG A 468 -11.99 2.86 6.50
C ARG A 468 -13.12 1.85 6.68
N LEU A 469 -12.86 0.55 6.46
CA LEU A 469 -13.88 -0.49 6.62
C LEU A 469 -14.11 -0.79 8.11
N PRO A 470 -15.33 -0.59 8.64
CA PRO A 470 -15.59 -0.81 10.07
C PRO A 470 -15.29 -2.25 10.49
N GLU A 471 -14.76 -2.43 11.71
CA GLU A 471 -14.48 -3.77 12.28
C GLU A 471 -15.74 -4.64 12.40
N THR A 472 -16.91 -4.00 12.55
CA THR A 472 -18.21 -4.69 12.60
C THR A 472 -18.72 -5.16 11.23
N HIS A 473 -18.04 -4.81 10.14
CA HIS A 473 -18.43 -5.21 8.80
C HIS A 473 -17.94 -6.63 8.51
N ILE A 474 -18.78 -7.49 7.92
CA ILE A 474 -18.43 -8.90 7.68
C ILE A 474 -17.16 -9.09 6.82
N MET A 475 -16.95 -8.18 5.87
CA MET A 475 -15.76 -8.23 5.01
C MET A 475 -14.48 -7.88 5.76
N HIS A 476 -14.56 -7.15 6.88
CA HIS A 476 -13.37 -6.81 7.66
C HIS A 476 -12.76 -8.06 8.29
N GLU A 477 -13.57 -8.89 8.94
CA GLU A 477 -13.11 -10.16 9.50
C GLU A 477 -12.65 -11.12 8.40
N HIS A 478 -13.38 -11.17 7.28
CA HIS A 478 -12.98 -11.93 6.10
C HIS A 478 -11.57 -11.55 5.62
N PHE A 479 -11.29 -10.27 5.37
CA PHE A 479 -9.97 -9.83 4.90
C PHE A 479 -8.87 -10.00 5.94
N LYS A 480 -9.19 -9.89 7.22
CA LYS A 480 -8.24 -10.18 8.30
C LYS A 480 -7.84 -11.66 8.33
N ASN A 481 -8.76 -12.56 7.97
CA ASN A 481 -8.54 -14.00 8.00
C ASN A 481 -8.14 -14.57 6.63
N ILE A 482 -8.13 -13.79 5.55
CA ILE A 482 -7.91 -14.30 4.18
C ILE A 482 -6.58 -15.06 4.02
N GLU A 483 -5.52 -14.60 4.68
CA GLU A 483 -4.22 -15.29 4.69
C GLU A 483 -4.23 -16.59 5.52
N ARG A 484 -5.15 -16.72 6.49
CA ARG A 484 -5.36 -17.97 7.24
C ARG A 484 -6.20 -18.97 6.47
N THR A 485 -6.98 -18.51 5.50
CA THR A 485 -7.83 -19.35 4.63
C THR A 485 -7.10 -19.84 3.37
N ARG A 486 -5.98 -19.21 3.01
CA ARG A 486 -5.03 -19.69 1.99
C ARG A 486 -4.21 -20.85 2.54
#